data_AF-A0A0G0LHF7-F1
#
_entry.id   AF-A0A0G0LHF7-F1
#
_cell.length_a   1.000
_cell.length_b   1.000
_cell.length_c   1.000
_cell.angle_alpha   90.00
_cell.angle_beta   90.00
_cell.angle_gamma   90.00
#
_symmetry.space_group_name_H-M   'P 1'
#
loop_
_entity.id
_entity.type
_entity.pdbx_description
1 polymer ?
#
loop_
_entity_poly.entity_id
_entity_poly.type
_entity_poly.pdbx_seq_one_letter_code
_entity_poly.pdbx_strand_id
1 'polypeptide(L)'
;MVNIKETASKLKSEIKKNILTAVLAAFGLIIALVWRDAIQAIINEIVSRVGINGSGYVYQTTTAAVITIICVLGILLFSRLKGEEDVKK
;
A
#
# COMPACT_ATOMS: atom_id res chain seq x y z
N MET A 1 -28.44 -25.07 28.98
CA MET A 1 -29.08 -23.74 29.02
C MET A 1 -28.11 -22.73 28.42
N VAL A 2 -28.51 -22.01 27.37
CA VAL A 2 -27.71 -20.90 26.82
C VAL A 2 -27.63 -19.80 27.86
N ASN A 3 -26.42 -19.48 28.33
CA ASN A 3 -26.21 -18.36 29.23
C ASN A 3 -26.13 -17.07 28.41
N ILE A 4 -27.28 -16.40 28.27
CA ILE A 4 -27.47 -15.18 27.46
C ILE A 4 -26.42 -14.11 27.77
N LYS A 5 -25.99 -14.01 29.03
CA LYS A 5 -24.96 -13.05 29.48
C LYS A 5 -23.58 -13.37 28.91
N GLU A 6 -23.24 -14.65 28.80
CA GLU A 6 -21.97 -15.10 28.25
C GLU A 6 -21.92 -14.92 26.73
N THR A 7 -23.01 -15.25 26.03
CA THR A 7 -23.15 -15.02 24.57
C THR A 7 -23.05 -13.54 24.22
N ALA A 8 -23.72 -12.66 24.98
CA ALA A 8 -23.64 -11.21 24.78
C ALA A 8 -22.22 -10.67 24.98
N SER A 9 -21.49 -11.19 25.97
CA SER A 9 -20.09 -10.81 26.23
C SER A 9 -19.15 -11.25 25.08
N LYS A 10 -19.32 -12.48 24.59
CA LYS A 10 -18.56 -13.01 23.44
C LYS A 10 -18.83 -12.21 22.17
N LEU A 11 -20.09 -11.94 21.86
CA LEU A 11 -20.49 -11.11 20.73
C LEU A 11 -19.86 -9.72 20.78
N LYS A 12 -19.86 -9.06 21.94
CA LYS A 12 -19.20 -7.75 22.12
C LYS A 12 -17.70 -7.81 21.85
N SER A 13 -17.02 -8.88 22.29
CA SER A 13 -15.60 -9.10 22.02
C SER A 13 -15.32 -9.26 20.52
N GLU A 14 -16.13 -10.06 19.83
CA GLU A 14 -15.98 -10.31 18.39
C GLU A 14 -16.24 -9.05 17.57
N ILE A 15 -17.29 -8.28 17.88
CA ILE A 15 -17.57 -7.00 17.24
C ILE A 15 -16.37 -6.06 17.40
N LYS A 16 -15.80 -5.95 18.60
CA LYS A 16 -14.62 -5.11 18.85
C LYS A 16 -13.40 -5.55 18.02
N LYS A 17 -13.17 -6.86 17.91
CA LYS A 17 -12.06 -7.41 17.09
C LYS A 17 -12.27 -7.10 15.61
N ASN A 18 -13.49 -7.26 15.11
CA ASN A 18 -13.81 -7.00 13.71
C ASN A 18 -13.69 -5.52 13.37
N ILE A 19 -14.16 -4.62 14.25
CA ILE A 19 -13.97 -3.18 14.12
C ILE A 19 -12.48 -2.83 14.09
N LEU A 20 -11.69 -3.36 15.02
CA LEU A 20 -10.25 -3.10 15.07
C LEU A 20 -9.57 -3.54 13.76
N THR A 21 -9.93 -4.72 13.25
CA THR A 21 -9.39 -5.24 11.99
C THR A 21 -9.78 -4.35 10.80
N ALA A 22 -11.04 -3.94 10.72
CA ALA A 22 -11.52 -3.03 9.66
C ALA A 22 -10.83 -1.66 9.72
N VAL A 23 -10.62 -1.12 10.92
CA VAL A 23 -9.91 0.14 11.15
C VAL A 23 -8.44 0.03 10.73
N LEU A 24 -7.76 -1.06 11.09
CA LEU A 24 -6.38 -1.32 10.66
C LEU A 24 -6.28 -1.45 9.14
N ALA A 25 -7.23 -2.15 8.50
CA ALA A 25 -7.28 -2.25 7.05
C ALA A 25 -7.51 -0.87 6.39
N ALA A 26 -8.41 -0.05 6.93
CA ALA A 26 -8.65 1.31 6.44
C ALA A 26 -7.39 2.19 6.56
N PHE A 27 -6.65 2.11 7.68
CA PHE A 27 -5.37 2.80 7.81
C PHE A 27 -4.31 2.28 6.84
N GLY A 28 -4.22 0.96 6.64
CA GLY A 28 -3.33 0.37 5.64
C GLY A 28 -3.63 0.90 4.23
N LEU A 29 -4.91 1.05 3.89
CA LEU A 29 -5.33 1.65 2.62
C LEU A 29 -4.93 3.12 2.51
N ILE A 30 -5.15 3.93 3.57
CA ILE A 30 -4.74 5.35 3.59
C ILE A 30 -3.22 5.48 3.37
N ILE A 31 -2.43 4.66 4.05
CA ILE A 31 -0.97 4.63 3.88
C ILE A 31 -0.62 4.32 2.42
N ALA A 32 -1.24 3.29 1.82
CA ALA A 32 -1.01 2.93 0.42
C ALA A 32 -1.34 4.07 -0.56
N LEU A 33 -2.43 4.80 -0.33
CA LEU A 33 -2.84 5.94 -1.14
C LEU A 33 -1.82 7.10 -1.05
N VAL A 34 -1.40 7.45 0.17
CA VAL A 34 -0.42 8.52 0.38
C VAL A 34 0.91 8.19 -0.30
N TRP A 35 1.38 6.95 -0.21
CA TRP A 35 2.60 6.53 -0.90
C TRP A 35 2.46 6.55 -2.42
N ARG A 36 1.30 6.16 -2.97
CA ARG A 36 1.03 6.29 -4.41
C ARG A 36 1.16 7.73 -4.88
N ASP A 37 0.54 8.67 -4.17
CA ASP A 37 0.54 10.08 -4.54
C ASP A 37 1.95 10.69 -4.39
N ALA A 38 2.68 10.34 -3.33
CA ALA A 38 4.06 10.77 -3.11
C ALA A 38 5.00 10.30 -4.24
N ILE A 39 4.92 9.02 -4.63
CA ILE A 39 5.72 8.48 -5.74
C ILE A 39 5.38 9.23 -7.03
N GLN A 40 4.09 9.44 -7.34
CA GLN A 40 3.68 10.17 -8.54
C GLN A 40 4.23 11.59 -8.56
N ALA A 41 4.14 12.33 -7.44
CA ALA A 41 4.65 13.69 -7.35
C ALA A 41 6.17 13.75 -7.59
N ILE A 42 6.94 12.87 -6.95
CA ILE A 42 8.40 12.81 -7.11
C ILE A 42 8.76 12.49 -8.56
N ILE A 43 8.12 11.50 -9.19
CA ILE A 43 8.43 11.15 -10.58
C ILE A 43 8.02 12.25 -11.55
N ASN A 44 6.87 12.89 -11.34
CA ASN A 44 6.44 14.04 -12.16
C ASN A 44 7.48 15.18 -12.11
N GLU A 45 8.00 15.48 -10.92
CA GLU A 45 9.04 16.48 -10.77
C GLU A 45 10.34 16.07 -11.49
N ILE A 46 10.76 14.80 -11.37
CA ILE A 46 11.94 14.29 -12.06
C ILE A 46 11.77 14.36 -13.59
N VAL A 47 10.65 13.89 -14.12
CA VAL A 47 10.38 13.84 -15.57
C VAL A 47 10.30 15.26 -16.15
N SER A 48 9.67 16.20 -15.43
CA SER A 48 9.61 17.61 -15.86
C SER A 48 10.99 18.29 -15.85
N ARG A 49 11.84 18.01 -14.84
CA ARG A 49 13.22 18.52 -14.79
C ARG A 49 14.12 17.95 -15.91
N VAL A 50 13.86 16.73 -16.38
CA VAL A 50 14.60 16.10 -17.48
C VAL A 50 14.20 16.67 -18.86
N GLY A 51 13.25 17.61 -18.92
CA GLY A 51 12.90 18.33 -20.14
C GLY A 51 11.97 17.54 -21.06
N ILE A 52 11.33 16.49 -20.55
CA ILE A 52 10.30 15.72 -21.26
C ILE A 52 8.99 16.52 -21.22
N ASN A 53 8.96 17.68 -21.87
CA ASN A 53 7.78 18.54 -22.04
C ASN A 53 7.03 18.19 -23.33
N GLY A 54 6.90 16.89 -23.62
CA GLY A 54 6.15 16.39 -24.77
C GLY A 54 4.64 16.54 -24.57
N SER A 55 3.88 16.61 -25.67
CA SER A 55 2.42 16.61 -25.68
C SER A 55 1.86 15.63 -24.63
N GLY A 56 0.80 16.03 -23.90
CA GLY A 56 0.40 15.41 -22.63
C GLY A 56 0.30 13.87 -22.61
N TYR A 57 0.09 13.24 -23.77
CA TYR A 57 0.15 11.79 -23.94
C TYR A 57 1.56 11.20 -23.74
N VAL A 58 2.60 11.77 -24.36
CA VAL A 58 3.99 11.32 -24.26
C VAL A 58 4.52 11.47 -22.83
N TYR A 59 4.17 12.58 -22.17
CA TYR A 59 4.49 12.81 -20.77
C TYR A 59 3.86 11.73 -19.88
N GLN A 60 2.55 11.49 -20.01
CA GLN A 60 1.83 10.54 -19.17
C GLN A 60 2.33 9.10 -19.35
N THR A 61 2.61 8.68 -20.60
CA THR A 61 3.17 7.35 -20.88
C THR A 61 4.58 7.20 -20.30
N THR A 62 5.42 8.22 -20.41
CA THR A 62 6.79 8.18 -19.88
C THR A 62 6.81 8.14 -18.37
N THR A 63 6.01 8.99 -17.70
CA THR A 63 5.85 8.96 -16.24
C THR A 63 5.35 7.60 -15.76
N ALA A 64 4.35 7.01 -16.43
CA ALA A 64 3.86 5.69 -16.08
C ALA A 64 4.94 4.61 -16.19
N ALA A 65 5.72 4.61 -17.28
CA ALA A 65 6.82 3.66 -17.48
C ALA A 65 7.90 3.79 -16.39
N VAL A 66 8.28 5.03 -16.03
CA VAL A 66 9.28 5.29 -14.97
C VAL A 66 8.77 4.83 -13.61
N ILE A 67 7.52 5.14 -13.25
CA ILE A 67 6.91 4.67 -12.01
C ILE A 67 6.91 3.14 -11.96
N THR A 68 6.53 2.47 -13.06
CA THR A 68 6.53 1.00 -13.12
C THR A 68 7.92 0.43 -12.85
N ILE A 69 8.97 0.96 -13.48
CA ILE A 69 10.35 0.50 -13.27
C ILE A 69 10.74 0.67 -11.80
N ILE A 70 10.49 1.84 -11.21
CA ILE A 70 10.87 2.14 -9.82
C ILE A 70 10.09 1.24 -8.84
N CYS A 71 8.79 1.04 -9.05
CA CYS A 71 7.99 0.15 -8.23
C CYS A 71 8.48 -1.31 -8.32
N VAL A 72 8.81 -1.80 -9.51
CA VAL A 72 9.35 -3.16 -9.69
C VAL A 72 10.68 -3.31 -8.98
N LEU A 73 11.59 -2.35 -9.11
CA LEU A 73 12.88 -2.37 -8.41
C LEU A 73 12.69 -2.34 -6.89
N GLY A 74 11.78 -1.50 -6.38
CA GLY A 74 11.41 -1.47 -4.96
C GLY A 74 10.90 -2.84 -4.50
N ILE A 75 9.95 -3.44 -5.21
CA ILE A 75 9.42 -4.77 -4.90
C ILE A 75 10.53 -5.82 -4.89
N LEU A 76 11.46 -5.81 -5.86
CA LEU A 76 12.57 -6.75 -5.91
C LEU A 76 13.52 -6.60 -4.71
N LEU A 77 13.82 -5.37 -4.29
CA LEU A 77 14.65 -5.11 -3.11
C LEU A 77 13.97 -5.60 -1.82
N PHE A 78 12.69 -5.26 -1.62
CA PHE A 78 11.92 -5.72 -0.47
C PHE A 78 11.68 -7.24 -0.47
N SER A 79 11.47 -7.82 -1.65
CA SER A 79 11.30 -9.27 -1.80
C SER A 79 12.57 -10.04 -1.42
N ARG A 80 13.76 -9.46 -1.66
CA ARG A 80 15.02 -10.05 -1.21
C ARG A 80 15.19 -9.99 0.31
N LEU A 81 14.74 -8.91 0.95
CA LEU A 81 14.78 -8.78 2.41
C LEU A 81 13.87 -9.80 3.12
N LYS A 82 12.69 -10.09 2.56
CA LYS A 82 11.76 -11.07 3.13
C LYS A 82 12.25 -12.52 2.98
N GLY A 83 12.95 -12.84 1.88
CA GLY A 83 13.45 -14.18 1.60
C GLY A 83 14.45 -14.73 2.63
N GLU A 84 15.09 -13.89 3.44
CA GLU A 84 15.96 -14.32 4.54
C GLU A 84 15.20 -14.77 5.80
N GLU A 85 13.93 -14.37 5.97
CA GLU A 85 13.12 -14.71 7.15
C GLU A 85 12.38 -16.05 6.99
N ASP A 86 12.03 -16.44 5.76
CA ASP A 86 11.30 -17.67 5.45
C ASP A 86 12.21 -18.93 5.40
N VAL A 87 13.55 -18.77 5.38
CA VAL A 87 14.52 -19.89 5.34
C VAL A 87 14.99 -20.33 6.74
N LYS A 88 14.71 -19.54 7.79
CA LYS A 88 15.17 -19.80 9.17
C LYS A 88 14.07 -20.23 10.16
N LYS A 89 12.85 -20.53 9.69
CA LYS A 89 11.78 -21.10 10.53
C LYS A 89 11.50 -22.55 10.20
#